data_AF-A0ABD0N719-F1
#
_entry.id   AF-A0ABD0N719-F1
#
_cell.length_a   1.000
_cell.length_b   1.000
_cell.length_c   1.000
_cell.angle_alpha   90.00
_cell.angle_beta   90.00
_cell.angle_gamma   90.00
#
_symmetry.space_group_name_H-M   'P 1'
#
loop_
_entity.id
_entity.type
_entity.pdbx_description
1 polymer ?
#
loop_
_entity_poly.entity_id
_entity_poly.type
_entity_poly.pdbx_seq_one_letter_code
_entity_poly.pdbx_strand_id
1 'polypeptide(L)' 'MLVKVTDVPDLSAGITCSFGNLTEVEGRVDGNQILCTSPAAKDVPIIPTDQ' A
#
# COMPACT_ATOMS: atom_id res chain seq x y z
N MET A 1 -3.06 4.77 4.78
CA MET A 1 -4.12 3.76 4.56
C MET A 1 -3.81 2.55 5.42
N LEU A 2 -4.81 2.01 6.13
CA LEU A 2 -4.65 0.81 6.96
C LEU A 2 -5.20 -0.40 6.22
N VAL A 3 -4.39 -1.45 6.12
CA VAL A 3 -4.71 -2.72 5.47
C VAL A 3 -4.61 -3.81 6.54
N LYS A 4 -5.66 -4.62 6.66
CA LYS A 4 -5.66 -5.79 7.54
C LYS A 4 -5.62 -7.04 6.69
N VAL A 5 -4.69 -7.94 7.01
CA VAL A 5 -4.51 -9.21 6.31
C VAL A 5 -4.84 -10.37 7.24
N THR A 6 -5.41 -11.42 6.67
CA THR A 6 -5.76 -12.67 7.36
C THR A 6 -5.01 -13.83 6.72
N ASP A 7 -4.81 -14.90 7.48
CA ASP A 7 -4.18 -16.15 7.00
C ASP A 7 -2.76 -15.94 6.44
N VAL A 8 -2.04 -14.98 7.03
CA VAL A 8 -0.64 -14.67 6.71
C VAL A 8 0.29 -15.16 7.82
N PRO A 9 1.51 -15.59 7.47
CA PRO A 9 2.56 -15.84 8.45
C PRO A 9 3.02 -14.53 9.10
N ASP A 10 3.97 -14.61 10.01
CA ASP A 10 4.58 -13.44 10.64
C ASP A 10 5.16 -12.48 9.57
N LEU A 11 4.82 -11.20 9.70
CA LEU A 11 5.14 -10.15 8.75
C LEU A 11 6.32 -9.28 9.20
N SER A 12 6.99 -9.63 10.31
CA SER A 12 8.05 -8.81 10.92
C SER A 12 9.29 -8.64 10.05
N ALA A 13 9.46 -9.47 9.01
CA ALA A 13 10.54 -9.33 8.03
C ALA A 13 10.43 -8.04 7.18
N GLY A 14 9.27 -7.36 7.24
CA GLY A 14 8.97 -6.17 6.47
C GLY A 14 8.12 -6.49 5.25
N ILE A 15 7.33 -5.50 4.83
CA ILE A 15 6.45 -5.60 3.66
C ILE A 15 6.55 -4.34 2.81
N THR A 16 6.25 -4.49 1.53
CA THR A 16 6.16 -3.37 0.59
C THR A 16 4.73 -3.24 0.08
N CYS A 17 4.18 -2.02 0.11
CA CYS A 17 2.88 -1.73 -0.48
C CYS A 17 3.11 -1.21 -1.91
N SER A 18 2.59 -1.95 -2.88
CA SER A 18 2.63 -1.54 -4.29
C SER A 18 1.30 -0.93 -4.71
N PHE A 19 1.35 0.32 -5.19
CA PHE A 19 0.20 1.02 -5.75
C PHE A 19 0.16 0.83 -7.28
N GLY A 20 -0.17 -0.39 -7.70
CA GLY A 20 -0.12 -0.78 -9.12
C GLY A 20 1.28 -0.58 -9.70
N ASN A 21 1.40 0.12 -10.82
CA ASN A 21 2.69 0.44 -11.44
C ASN A 21 3.22 1.84 -11.05
N LEU A 22 2.60 2.52 -10.08
CA LEU A 22 2.90 3.92 -9.78
C LEU A 22 4.08 4.04 -8.81
N THR A 23 3.97 3.39 -7.65
CA THR A 23 4.95 3.53 -6.57
C THR A 23 4.90 2.33 -5.65
N GLU A 24 6.09 1.95 -5.17
CA GLU A 24 6.27 1.01 -4.08
C GLU A 24 6.75 1.78 -2.85
N VAL A 25 6.11 1.52 -1.71
CA VAL A 25 6.46 2.16 -0.44
C VAL A 25 6.63 1.11 0.65
N GLU A 26 7.52 1.38 1.59
CA GLU A 26 7.66 0.55 2.78
C GLU A 26 6.39 0.63 3.63
N GLY A 27 5.84 -0.52 4.01
CA GLY A 27 4.70 -0.61 4.91
C GLY A 27 5.14 -0.86 6.34
N ARG A 28 4.50 -0.16 7.28
CA ARG A 28 4.73 -0.39 8.70
C ARG A 28 3.81 -1.51 9.19
N VAL A 29 4.40 -2.54 9.79
CA VAL A 29 3.71 -3.73 10.28
C VAL A 29 3.44 -3.60 11.78
N ASP A 30 2.21 -3.88 12.17
CA ASP A 30 1.77 -4.07 13.55
C ASP A 30 0.93 -5.35 13.64
N GLY A 31 1.60 -6.48 13.92
CA GLY A 31 1.00 -7.81 13.85
C GLY A 31 0.50 -8.14 12.44
N ASN A 32 -0.82 -8.15 12.26
CA ASN A 32 -1.48 -8.38 10.95
C ASN A 32 -2.07 -7.10 10.33
N GLN A 33 -1.77 -5.94 10.91
CA GLN A 33 -2.13 -4.64 10.36
C GLN A 33 -0.93 -4.01 9.68
N ILE A 34 -1.19 -3.39 8.55
CA ILE A 34 -0.19 -2.77 7.69
C ILE A 34 -0.63 -1.33 7.44
N LEU A 35 0.25 -0.38 7.76
CA LEU A 35 0.06 1.03 7.44
C LEU A 35 0.93 1.40 6.23
N CYS A 36 0.28 1.74 5.13
CA CYS A 36 0.92 2.22 3.91
C CYS A 36 0.65 3.72 3.72
N THR A 37 1.67 4.47 3.31
CA THR A 37 1.51 5.86 2.85
C THR A 37 1.05 5.85 1.40
N SER A 38 0.01 6.61 1.06
CA SER A 38 -0.44 6.73 -0.32
C SER A 38 0.63 7.42 -1.20
N PRO A 39 0.68 7.16 -2.52
CA PRO A 39 1.53 7.91 -3.43
C PRO A 39 1.29 9.41 -3.31
N ALA A 40 2.30 10.20 -3.64
CA ALA A 40 2.14 11.66 -3.67
C ALA A 40 1.16 12.06 -4.78
N ALA A 41 0.46 13.19 -4.62
CA ALA A 41 -0.55 13.64 -5.58
C ALA A 41 -0.03 13.74 -7.03
N LYS A 42 1.28 13.99 -7.21
CA LYS A 42 1.97 14.01 -8.52
C LYS A 42 2.01 12.65 -9.22
N ASP A 43 1.91 11.55 -8.46
CA ASP A 43 2.01 10.18 -8.92
C ASP A 43 0.62 9.53 -9.02
N VAL A 44 -0.45 10.25 -8.69
CA VAL A 44 -1.83 9.77 -8.82
C VAL A 44 -2.30 9.97 -10.25
N PRO A 45 -2.69 8.90 -10.98
CA PRO A 45 -3.16 9.02 -12.35
C PRO A 45 -4.45 9.82 -12.41
N ILE A 46 -4.59 10.61 -13.47
CA ILE A 46 -5.78 11.40 -13.72
C ILE A 46 -6.92 10.45 -14.07
N ILE A 47 -8.04 10.56 -13.38
CA ILE A 47 -9.25 9.80 -13.72
C ILE A 47 -9.75 10.36 -15.07
N PRO A 48 -9.82 9.55 -16.14
CA PRO A 48 -10.38 10.02 -17.41
C PRO A 48 -11.84 10.40 -17.19
N THR A 49 -12.23 11.61 -17.57
CA THR A 49 -13.61 12.09 -17.49
C THR A 49 -14.47 11.68 -18.68
N ASP A 50 -14.00 10.73 -19.51
CA ASP A 50 -14.70 10.27 -20.70
C ASP A 50 -15.20 8.83 -20.47
N GLN A 51 -16.43 8.70 -19.98
CA GLN A 51 -17.29 7.52 -20.08
C GLN A 51 -18.76 7.96 -20.13
#